data_AF-A0A953T322-F1
#
_entry.id   AF-A0A953T322-F1
#
_cell.length_a   1.000
_cell.length_b   1.000
_cell.length_c   1.000
_cell.angle_alpha   90.00
_cell.angle_beta   90.00
_cell.angle_gamma   90.00
#
_symmetry.space_group_name_H-M   'P 1'
#
loop_
_entity.id
_entity.type
_entity.pdbx_description
1 polymer ?
#
loop_
_entity_poly.entity_id
_entity_poly.type
_entity_poly.pdbx_seq_one_letter_code
_entity_poly.pdbx_strand_id
1 'polypeptide(L)'
;MTFQKAFVLQKIEEILKNLEETKKILKFSDKEILLDFLKYHTAERLLQLIVDLMLDINQHFIRELNLKISDDFQGTFYILGTKGILPKHFAQKIAPVVGLRNRIVHRYETLDKGLFIKSFRKNCVDFAKYIQLINQKLKHVK
;
A
#
# COMPACT_ATOMS: atom_id res chain seq x y z
N MET A 1 -19.69 5.80 15.61
CA MET A 1 -19.63 5.53 14.16
C MET A 1 -19.65 4.02 13.97
N THR A 2 -20.27 3.54 12.90
CA THR A 2 -20.40 2.10 12.62
C THR A 2 -19.32 1.69 11.63
N PHE A 3 -18.50 0.70 12.00
CA PHE A 3 -17.45 0.19 11.14
C PHE A 3 -18.01 -0.31 9.80
N GLN A 4 -17.68 0.39 8.71
CA GLN A 4 -18.20 0.05 7.38
C GLN A 4 -17.34 -1.03 6.71
N LYS A 5 -17.72 -2.30 6.88
CA LYS A 5 -17.01 -3.44 6.25
C LYS A 5 -17.00 -3.37 4.72
N ALA A 6 -18.13 -2.95 4.13
CA ALA A 6 -18.27 -2.84 2.68
C ALA A 6 -17.24 -1.88 2.05
N PHE A 7 -16.96 -0.75 2.71
CA PHE A 7 -15.92 0.20 2.27
C PHE A 7 -14.54 -0.48 2.19
N VAL A 8 -14.14 -1.21 3.25
CA VAL A 8 -12.84 -1.89 3.28
C VAL A 8 -12.75 -3.00 2.22
N LEU A 9 -13.83 -3.77 2.03
CA LEU A 9 -13.88 -4.84 1.03
C LEU A 9 -13.74 -4.30 -0.39
N GLN A 10 -14.46 -3.22 -0.71
CA GLN A 10 -14.35 -2.54 -2.00
C GLN A 10 -12.90 -2.09 -2.27
N LYS A 11 -12.26 -1.47 -1.28
CA LYS A 11 -10.87 -1.02 -1.39
C LYS A 11 -9.90 -2.18 -1.59
N ILE A 12 -10.14 -3.33 -0.94
CA ILE A 12 -9.37 -4.55 -1.15
C ILE A 12 -9.51 -5.08 -2.58
N GLU A 13 -10.73 -5.09 -3.13
CA GLU A 13 -10.97 -5.51 -4.52
C GLU A 13 -10.21 -4.62 -5.52
N GLU A 14 -10.21 -3.30 -5.29
CA GLU A 14 -9.44 -2.35 -6.09
C GLU A 14 -7.92 -2.61 -5.97
N ILE A 15 -7.40 -2.88 -4.77
CA ILE A 15 -5.98 -3.25 -4.58
C ILE A 15 -5.65 -4.53 -5.36
N LEU A 16 -6.50 -5.55 -5.28
CA LEU A 16 -6.29 -6.83 -5.98
C LEU A 16 -6.24 -6.62 -7.50
N LYS A 17 -7.14 -5.81 -8.06
CA LYS A 17 -7.10 -5.44 -9.48
C LYS A 17 -5.78 -4.77 -9.86
N ASN A 18 -5.34 -3.78 -9.08
CA ASN A 18 -4.07 -3.09 -9.31
C ASN A 18 -2.86 -4.03 -9.17
N LEU A 19 -2.92 -5.03 -8.29
CA LEU A 19 -1.88 -6.05 -8.17
C LEU A 19 -1.83 -6.98 -9.39
N GLU A 20 -2.98 -7.33 -9.99
CA GLU A 20 -2.99 -8.09 -11.24
C GLU A 20 -2.40 -7.30 -12.41
N GLU A 21 -2.70 -6.00 -12.51
CA GLU A 21 -2.06 -5.11 -13.48
C GLU A 21 -0.55 -4.96 -13.22
N THR A 22 -0.16 -4.87 -11.95
CA THR A 22 1.25 -4.85 -11.53
C THR A 22 1.97 -6.11 -11.97
N LYS A 23 1.37 -7.30 -11.79
CA LYS A 23 1.96 -8.56 -12.27
C LYS A 23 2.21 -8.54 -13.78
N LYS A 24 1.32 -7.93 -14.58
CA LYS A 24 1.51 -7.82 -16.04
C LYS A 24 2.70 -6.92 -16.38
N ILE A 25 2.85 -5.78 -15.71
CA ILE A 25 3.98 -4.87 -15.90
C ILE A 25 5.29 -5.48 -15.42
N LEU A 26 5.28 -6.17 -14.28
CA LEU A 26 6.48 -6.78 -13.71
C LEU A 26 6.93 -8.06 -14.43
N LYS A 27 6.23 -8.52 -15.49
CA LYS A 27 6.76 -9.58 -16.38
C LYS A 27 7.94 -9.11 -17.22
N PHE A 28 7.98 -7.83 -17.57
CA PHE A 28 9.12 -7.24 -18.28
C PHE A 28 10.33 -7.14 -17.34
N SER A 29 11.54 -7.17 -17.88
CA SER A 29 12.77 -6.93 -17.13
C SER A 29 12.86 -5.48 -16.64
N ASP A 30 13.71 -5.23 -15.64
CA ASP A 30 13.94 -3.86 -15.13
C ASP A 30 14.37 -2.91 -16.27
N LYS A 31 15.24 -3.38 -17.16
CA LYS A 31 15.71 -2.60 -18.31
C LYS A 31 14.57 -2.23 -19.26
N GLU A 32 13.70 -3.19 -19.59
CA GLU A 32 12.55 -2.95 -20.48
C GLU A 32 11.54 -1.96 -19.88
N ILE A 33 11.32 -2.02 -18.56
CA ILE A 33 10.45 -1.06 -17.88
C ILE A 33 11.09 0.33 -17.85
N LEU A 34 12.39 0.42 -17.58
CA LEU A 34 13.11 1.70 -17.45
C LEU A 34 13.31 2.43 -18.79
N LEU A 35 13.41 1.70 -19.90
CA LEU A 35 13.58 2.26 -21.25
C LEU A 35 12.27 2.69 -21.91
N ASP A 36 11.11 2.30 -21.35
CA ASP A 36 9.79 2.63 -21.88
C ASP A 36 9.00 3.47 -20.87
N PHE A 37 8.80 4.75 -21.19
CA PHE A 37 8.12 5.69 -20.30
C PHE A 37 6.68 5.27 -19.98
N LEU A 38 5.98 4.58 -20.89
CA LEU A 38 4.61 4.10 -20.65
C LEU A 38 4.62 2.99 -19.60
N LYS A 39 5.56 2.03 -19.70
CA LYS A 39 5.70 0.96 -18.71
C LYS A 39 6.10 1.51 -17.35
N TYR A 40 7.07 2.43 -17.33
CA TYR A 40 7.56 3.05 -16.12
C TYR A 40 6.47 3.85 -15.40
N HIS A 41 5.77 4.76 -16.09
CA HIS A 41 4.70 5.56 -15.49
C HIS A 41 3.50 4.71 -15.07
N THR A 42 3.22 3.62 -15.79
CA THR A 42 2.22 2.64 -15.35
C THR A 42 2.62 2.01 -14.02
N ALA A 43 3.88 1.60 -13.86
CA ALA A 43 4.39 1.06 -12.60
C ALA A 43 4.27 2.07 -11.45
N GLU A 44 4.65 3.33 -11.68
CA GLU A 44 4.49 4.42 -10.71
C GLU A 44 3.05 4.59 -10.27
N ARG A 45 2.12 4.65 -11.23
CA ARG A 45 0.70 4.83 -10.96
C ARG A 45 0.12 3.66 -10.18
N LEU A 46 0.49 2.42 -10.52
CA LEU A 46 0.02 1.24 -9.82
C LEU A 46 0.50 1.21 -8.36
N LEU A 47 1.76 1.54 -8.09
CA LEU A 47 2.23 1.66 -6.70
C LEU A 47 1.43 2.73 -5.95
N GLN A 48 1.26 3.92 -6.54
CA GLN A 48 0.52 5.00 -5.91
C GLN A 48 -0.90 4.57 -5.55
N LEU A 49 -1.63 3.97 -6.49
CA LEU A 49 -3.00 3.50 -6.29
C LEU A 49 -3.09 2.48 -5.16
N ILE A 50 -2.20 1.48 -5.14
CA ILE A 50 -2.18 0.45 -4.10
C ILE A 50 -1.97 1.09 -2.73
N VAL A 51 -0.97 1.98 -2.59
CA VAL A 51 -0.65 2.61 -1.31
C VAL A 51 -1.77 3.55 -0.85
N ASP A 52 -2.40 4.30 -1.76
CA ASP A 52 -3.52 5.19 -1.44
C ASP A 52 -4.72 4.40 -0.87
N LEU A 53 -5.06 3.28 -1.49
CA LEU A 53 -6.13 2.41 -1.01
C LEU A 53 -5.80 1.78 0.36
N MET A 54 -4.53 1.44 0.61
CA MET A 54 -4.10 0.97 1.93
C MET A 54 -4.21 2.08 2.99
N LEU A 55 -3.89 3.33 2.63
CA LEU A 55 -4.05 4.47 3.53
C LEU A 55 -5.51 4.75 3.85
N ASP A 56 -6.41 4.69 2.85
CA ASP A 56 -7.86 4.78 3.04
C ASP A 56 -8.35 3.74 4.04
N ILE A 57 -7.91 2.49 3.88
CA ILE A 57 -8.25 1.40 4.81
C ILE A 57 -7.71 1.70 6.21
N ASN A 58 -6.44 2.07 6.34
CA ASN A 58 -5.82 2.35 7.64
C ASN A 58 -6.55 3.48 8.38
N GLN A 59 -6.87 4.56 7.67
CA GLN A 59 -7.59 5.72 8.23
C GLN A 59 -9.00 5.34 8.66
N HIS A 60 -9.69 4.51 7.88
CA HIS A 60 -11.00 3.99 8.26
C HIS A 60 -10.93 3.20 9.57
N PHE A 61 -9.97 2.28 9.71
CA PHE A 61 -9.75 1.57 10.99
C PHE A 61 -9.44 2.52 12.14
N ILE A 62 -8.58 3.52 11.93
CA ILE A 62 -8.20 4.50 12.95
C ILE A 62 -9.40 5.31 13.42
N ARG A 63 -10.21 5.80 12.48
CA ARG A 63 -11.39 6.62 12.78
C ARG A 63 -12.47 5.81 13.48
N GLU A 64 -12.83 4.65 12.94
CA GLU A 64 -13.95 3.85 13.46
C GLU A 64 -13.64 3.21 14.82
N LEU A 65 -12.36 3.00 15.15
CA LEU A 65 -11.92 2.50 16.45
C LEU A 65 -11.54 3.62 17.43
N ASN A 66 -11.83 4.90 17.10
CA ASN A 66 -11.50 6.08 17.91
C ASN A 66 -10.03 6.10 18.38
N LEU A 67 -9.12 5.74 17.48
CA LEU A 67 -7.68 5.72 17.76
C LEU A 67 -7.09 7.13 17.59
N LYS A 68 -6.01 7.41 18.32
CA LYS A 68 -5.26 8.66 18.14
C LYS A 68 -4.76 8.74 16.70
N ILE A 69 -5.08 9.85 16.03
CA ILE A 69 -4.69 10.11 14.64
C ILE A 69 -3.16 10.29 14.57
N SER A 70 -2.56 9.81 13.48
CA SER A 70 -1.14 10.01 13.19
C SER A 70 -0.92 11.40 12.57
N ASP A 71 0.20 12.02 12.89
CA ASP A 71 0.61 13.30 12.27
C ASP A 71 1.00 13.12 10.79
N ASP A 72 1.33 11.90 10.38
CA ASP A 72 1.64 11.55 8.99
C ASP A 72 0.96 10.25 8.52
N PHE A 73 0.96 10.03 7.20
CA PHE A 73 0.37 8.83 6.60
C PHE A 73 1.15 7.54 6.96
N GLN A 74 2.46 7.63 7.18
CA GLN A 74 3.29 6.49 7.52
C GLN A 74 2.91 5.89 8.88
N GLY A 75 2.64 6.75 9.86
CA GLY A 75 2.24 6.36 11.21
C GLY A 75 0.86 5.70 11.28
N THR A 76 0.03 5.80 10.24
CA THR A 76 -1.21 5.02 10.17
C THR A 76 -0.95 3.51 10.25
N PHE A 77 0.12 3.02 9.61
CA PHE A 77 0.54 1.62 9.69
C PHE A 77 1.01 1.26 11.10
N TYR A 78 1.78 2.14 11.75
CA TYR A 78 2.27 1.92 13.12
C TYR A 78 1.11 1.88 14.12
N ILE A 79 0.09 2.72 13.97
CA ILE A 79 -1.11 2.68 14.80
C ILE A 79 -1.82 1.34 14.66
N LEU A 80 -2.03 0.84 13.43
CA LEU A 80 -2.61 -0.49 13.24
C LEU A 80 -1.76 -1.60 13.88
N GLY A 81 -0.42 -1.46 13.83
CA GLY A 81 0.52 -2.36 14.50
C GLY A 81 0.39 -2.36 16.03
N THR A 82 0.30 -1.18 16.65
CA THR A 82 0.17 -1.05 18.12
C THR A 82 -1.19 -1.56 18.63
N LYS A 83 -2.22 -1.53 17.79
CA LYS A 83 -3.58 -2.01 18.13
C LYS A 83 -3.84 -3.47 17.73
N GLY A 84 -2.82 -4.20 17.29
CA GLY A 84 -2.94 -5.60 16.90
C GLY A 84 -3.91 -5.84 15.74
N ILE A 85 -4.04 -4.85 14.85
CA ILE A 85 -4.73 -4.99 13.56
C ILE A 85 -3.75 -5.57 12.54
N LEU A 86 -2.49 -5.12 12.59
CA LEU A 86 -1.36 -5.72 11.90
C LEU A 86 -0.36 -6.26 12.92
N PRO A 87 0.41 -7.32 12.61
CA PRO A 87 1.58 -7.68 13.40
C PRO A 87 2.56 -6.51 13.44
N LYS A 88 3.04 -6.13 14.62
CA LYS A 88 3.91 -4.95 14.83
C LYS A 88 5.13 -4.93 13.91
N HIS A 89 5.81 -6.07 13.77
CA HIS A 89 6.98 -6.22 12.88
C HIS A 89 6.62 -5.97 11.40
N PHE A 90 5.43 -6.41 10.98
CA PHE A 90 4.96 -6.24 9.60
C PHE A 90 4.55 -4.80 9.34
N ALA A 91 3.83 -4.18 10.27
CA ALA A 91 3.52 -2.75 10.21
C ALA A 91 4.80 -1.91 10.06
N GLN A 92 5.86 -2.24 10.82
CA GLN A 92 7.16 -1.60 10.70
C GLN A 92 7.82 -1.79 9.34
N LYS A 93 7.72 -3.01 8.79
CA LYS A 93 8.28 -3.35 7.48
C LYS A 93 7.59 -2.61 6.33
N ILE A 94 6.25 -2.53 6.35
CA ILE A 94 5.49 -2.01 5.20
C ILE A 94 5.32 -0.48 5.21
N ALA A 95 5.32 0.15 6.38
CA ALA A 95 5.12 1.60 6.52
C ALA A 95 6.00 2.47 5.60
N PRO A 96 7.30 2.17 5.37
CA PRO A 96 8.15 2.96 4.47
C PRO A 96 7.66 3.07 3.02
N VAL A 97 6.70 2.23 2.58
CA VAL A 97 6.10 2.34 1.25
C VAL A 97 5.40 3.68 1.03
N VAL A 98 4.92 4.32 2.10
CA VAL A 98 4.33 5.67 2.04
C VAL A 98 5.36 6.68 1.56
N GLY A 99 6.60 6.59 2.04
CA GLY A 99 7.70 7.43 1.59
C GLY A 99 8.01 7.21 0.10
N LEU A 100 7.95 5.96 -0.38
CA LEU A 100 8.14 5.65 -1.79
C LEU A 100 7.02 6.28 -2.65
N ARG A 101 5.75 6.14 -2.24
CA ARG A 101 4.60 6.78 -2.89
C ARG A 101 4.73 8.30 -2.90
N ASN A 102 5.15 8.91 -1.79
CA ASN A 102 5.29 10.37 -1.70
C ASN A 102 6.37 10.90 -2.65
N ARG A 103 7.48 10.17 -2.83
CA ARG A 103 8.52 10.54 -3.81
C ARG A 103 8.01 10.54 -5.25
N ILE A 104 7.14 9.58 -5.60
CA ILE A 104 6.50 9.53 -6.93
C ILE A 104 5.58 10.73 -7.14
N VAL A 105 4.71 11.03 -6.16
CA VAL A 105 3.69 12.09 -6.30
C VAL A 105 4.31 13.49 -6.31
N HIS A 106 5.25 13.76 -5.40
CA HIS A 106 5.84 15.08 -5.25
C HIS A 106 7.04 15.34 -6.19
N ARG A 107 7.33 14.41 -7.12
CA ARG A 107 8.36 14.53 -8.16
C ARG A 107 9.70 15.08 -7.66
N TYR A 108 10.17 14.60 -6.51
CA TYR A 108 11.52 14.96 -6.09
C TYR A 108 12.51 14.55 -7.19
N GLU A 109 13.44 15.45 -7.54
CA GLU A 109 14.50 15.25 -8.54
C GLU A 109 15.42 14.04 -8.26
N THR A 110 15.17 13.30 -7.16
CA THR A 110 16.03 12.26 -6.61
C THR A 110 15.40 10.85 -6.60
N LEU A 111 14.27 10.61 -7.27
CA LEU A 111 13.74 9.24 -7.36
C LEU A 111 14.61 8.39 -8.29
N ASP A 112 15.46 7.55 -7.71
CA ASP A 112 16.18 6.51 -8.46
C ASP A 112 15.19 5.48 -9.01
N LYS A 113 14.98 5.54 -10.33
CA LYS A 113 14.05 4.67 -11.06
C LYS A 113 14.39 3.18 -10.89
N GLY A 114 15.67 2.84 -10.85
CA GLY A 114 16.14 1.46 -10.68
C GLY A 114 15.84 0.92 -9.29
N LEU A 115 16.09 1.72 -8.26
CA LEU A 115 15.71 1.39 -6.87
C LEU A 115 14.19 1.31 -6.72
N PHE A 116 13.43 2.17 -7.40
CA PHE A 116 11.97 2.11 -7.42
C PHE A 116 11.46 0.77 -7.95
N ILE A 117 11.88 0.34 -9.16
CA ILE A 117 11.42 -0.93 -9.74
C ILE A 117 11.80 -2.13 -8.87
N LYS A 118 13.04 -2.15 -8.36
CA LYS A 118 13.48 -3.21 -7.43
C LYS A 118 12.65 -3.24 -6.16
N SER A 119 12.34 -2.07 -5.59
CA SER A 119 11.51 -1.96 -4.38
C SER A 119 10.07 -2.39 -4.66
N PHE A 120 9.51 -1.97 -5.80
CA PHE A 120 8.14 -2.31 -6.17
C PHE A 120 7.97 -3.83 -6.31
N ARG A 121 8.90 -4.51 -7.00
CA ARG A 121 8.92 -5.98 -7.10
C ARG A 121 8.94 -6.67 -5.74
N LYS A 122 9.80 -6.19 -4.83
CA LYS A 122 9.92 -6.75 -3.48
C LYS A 122 8.64 -6.55 -2.65
N ASN A 123 8.00 -5.39 -2.79
CA ASN A 123 6.82 -5.02 -2.01
C ASN A 123 5.53 -5.72 -2.46
N CYS A 124 5.45 -6.29 -3.66
CA CYS A 124 4.26 -7.03 -4.11
C CYS A 124 3.82 -8.13 -3.13
N VAL A 125 4.78 -8.84 -2.53
CA VAL A 125 4.49 -9.86 -1.52
C VAL A 125 3.90 -9.25 -0.25
N ASP A 126 4.41 -8.07 0.15
CA ASP A 126 3.93 -7.37 1.33
C ASP A 126 2.53 -6.78 1.12
N PHE A 127 2.17 -6.33 -0.09
CA PHE A 127 0.80 -5.90 -0.39
C PHE A 127 -0.21 -7.04 -0.28
N ALA A 128 0.11 -8.21 -0.84
CA ALA A 128 -0.75 -9.38 -0.71
C ALA A 128 -0.89 -9.81 0.77
N LYS A 129 0.22 -9.77 1.53
CA LYS A 129 0.21 -10.07 2.96
C LYS A 129 -0.61 -9.06 3.77
N TYR A 130 -0.55 -7.77 3.43
CA TYR A 130 -1.38 -6.74 4.06
C TYR A 130 -2.87 -7.05 3.88
N ILE A 131 -3.31 -7.34 2.65
CA ILE A 131 -4.71 -7.70 2.34
C ILE A 131 -5.16 -8.91 3.17
N GLN A 132 -4.33 -9.95 3.24
CA GLN A 132 -4.63 -11.14 4.04
C GLN A 132 -4.86 -10.77 5.52
N LEU A 133 -3.98 -9.96 6.11
CA LEU A 133 -4.07 -9.55 7.51
C LEU A 133 -5.30 -8.69 7.79
N ILE A 134 -5.63 -7.76 6.89
CA ILE A 134 -6.85 -6.95 7.01
C ILE A 134 -8.09 -7.85 6.91
N ASN A 135 -8.16 -8.76 5.94
CA ASN A 135 -9.27 -9.70 5.81
C ASN A 135 -9.43 -10.60 7.04
N GLN A 136 -8.33 -11.06 7.64
CA GLN A 136 -8.37 -11.79 8.90
C GLN A 136 -8.97 -10.92 10.01
N LYS A 137 -8.55 -9.65 10.11
CA LYS A 137 -9.10 -8.73 11.12
C LYS A 137 -10.59 -8.47 10.93
N LEU A 138 -11.06 -8.28 9.69
CA LEU A 138 -12.46 -8.01 9.37
C LEU A 138 -13.42 -9.10 9.89
N LYS A 139 -12.97 -10.37 9.96
CA LYS A 139 -13.76 -11.48 10.52
C LYS A 139 -14.07 -11.33 12.01
N HIS A 140 -13.24 -10.56 12.73
CA HIS A 140 -13.33 -10.38 14.18
C HIS A 140 -13.86 -9.00 14.59
N VAL A 141 -14.00 -8.07 13.65
CA VAL A 141 -14.67 -6.78 13.90
C VAL A 141 -16.17 -7.04 13.87
N LYS A 142 -16.90 -6.72 14.94
CA LYS A 142 -18.37 -6.81 14.97
C LYS A 142 -18.96 -5.64 14.19
#